data_AF-A0AAW6BQ42-F1
#
_entry.id   AF-A0AAW6BQ42-F1
#
_cell.length_a   1.000
_cell.length_b   1.000
_cell.length_c   1.000
_cell.angle_alpha   90.00
_cell.angle_beta   90.00
_cell.angle_gamma   90.00
#
_symmetry.space_group_name_H-M   'P 1'
#
loop_
_entity.id
_entity.type
_entity.pdbx_description
1 polymer ?
#
loop_
_entity_poly.entity_id
_entity_poly.type
_entity_poly.pdbx_seq_one_letter_code
_entity_poly.pdbx_strand_id
1 'polypeptide(L)' 'MKIPKDSYSIDSIENESLCLIKDGTLWSVFYSERGQRSGEERFNQEEAACKAFLQRLRKMLGLK' A
#
# COMPACT_ATOMS: atom_id res chain seq x y z
N MET A 1 6.25 -13.40 -11.02
CA MET A 1 5.08 -12.50 -11.02
C MET A 1 5.55 -11.12 -11.47
N LYS A 2 4.99 -10.53 -12.53
CA LYS A 2 5.37 -9.18 -12.98
C LYS A 2 4.33 -8.19 -12.44
N ILE A 3 4.66 -7.53 -11.34
CA ILE A 3 3.87 -6.42 -10.80
C ILE A 3 4.38 -5.13 -11.46
N PRO A 4 3.53 -4.26 -12.01
CA PRO A 4 3.96 -2.95 -12.50
C PRO A 4 4.59 -2.16 -11.36
N LYS A 5 5.80 -1.63 -11.57
CA LYS A 5 6.52 -0.88 -10.52
C LYS A 5 5.73 0.31 -10.02
N ASP A 6 4.98 0.96 -10.92
CA ASP A 6 4.21 2.17 -10.64
C ASP A 6 2.85 1.88 -9.99
N SER A 7 2.53 0.61 -9.70
CA SER A 7 1.29 0.25 -8.99
C SER A 7 1.43 0.30 -7.47
N TYR A 8 2.65 0.43 -6.97
CA TYR A 8 2.93 0.39 -5.54
C TYR A 8 4.11 1.27 -5.15
N SER A 9 4.12 1.72 -3.90
CA SER A 9 5.26 2.35 -3.26
C SER A 9 5.48 1.85 -1.84
N ILE A 10 6.74 1.73 -1.44
CA ILE A 10 7.16 1.33 -0.10
C ILE A 10 8.07 2.44 0.41
N ASP A 11 7.79 2.95 1.61
CA ASP A 11 8.49 4.07 2.25
C ASP A 11 8.47 5.42 1.49
N SER A 12 7.74 5.53 0.37
CA SER A 12 7.41 6.81 -0.26
C SER A 12 5.92 6.92 -0.60
N ILE A 13 5.46 8.16 -0.82
CA ILE A 13 4.11 8.44 -1.31
C ILE A 13 4.23 8.77 -2.80
N GLU A 14 3.92 7.80 -3.65
CA GLU A 14 3.81 8.03 -5.09
C GLU A 14 2.35 8.25 -5.50
N ASN A 15 2.14 8.95 -6.61
CA ASN A 15 0.80 9.14 -7.14
C ASN A 15 0.29 7.87 -7.84
N GLU A 16 -1.03 7.65 -7.81
CA GLU A 16 -1.71 6.50 -8.42
C GLU A 16 -1.19 5.12 -7.95
N SER A 17 -0.60 5.08 -6.77
CA SER A 17 0.09 3.91 -6.21
C SER A 17 -0.50 3.48 -4.88
N LEU A 18 -0.51 2.16 -4.64
CA LEU A 18 -0.74 1.62 -3.31
C LEU A 18 0.53 1.81 -2.47
N CYS A 19 0.45 2.59 -1.40
CA CYS A 19 1.59 2.93 -0.56
C CYS A 19 1.58 2.11 0.73
N LEU A 20 2.76 1.67 1.17
CA LEU A 20 3.04 1.13 2.49
C LEU A 20 4.13 1.98 3.14
N ILE A 21 3.80 2.65 4.25
CA ILE A 21 4.73 3.57 4.93
C ILE A 21 4.71 3.30 6.42
N LYS A 22 5.89 3.35 7.04
CA LYS A 22 6.01 3.42 8.50
C LYS A 22 5.82 4.85 8.99
N ASP A 23 4.72 5.10 9.68
CA ASP A 23 4.36 6.38 10.30
C ASP A 23 4.52 6.28 11.82
N GLY A 24 5.70 6.66 12.32
CA GLY A 24 6.08 6.49 13.72
C GLY A 24 6.16 5.02 14.12
N THR A 25 5.27 4.59 15.02
CA THR A 25 5.18 3.20 15.51
C THR A 25 4.18 2.35 14.73
N LEU A 26 3.43 2.95 13.80
CA LEU A 26 2.41 2.27 13.00
C LEU A 26 2.84 2.14 11.54
N TRP A 27 2.26 1.17 10.86
CA TRP A 27 2.35 0.98 9.42
C TRP A 27 1.05 1.40 8.78
N SER A 28 1.10 2.25 7.77
CA SER A 28 -0.07 2.72 7.04
C SER A 28 -0.08 2.14 5.63
N VAL A 29 -1.20 1.53 5.24
CA VAL A 29 -1.47 1.06 3.89
C VAL A 29 -2.60 1.89 3.31
N PHE A 30 -2.37 2.59 2.21
CA PHE A 30 -3.38 3.43 1.57
C PHE A 30 -3.13 3.57 0.09
N TYR A 31 -4.16 3.89 -0.68
CA TYR A 31 -4.00 4.28 -2.07
C TYR A 31 -3.83 5.80 -2.15
N SER A 32 -2.79 6.26 -2.85
CA SER A 32 -2.49 7.66 -3.04
C SER A 32 -2.94 8.09 -4.43
N GLU A 33 -3.82 9.09 -4.51
CA GLU A 33 -4.31 9.64 -5.78
C GLU A 33 -4.45 11.16 -5.65
N ARG A 34 -3.77 11.90 -6.54
CA ARG A 34 -3.84 13.37 -6.63
C ARG A 34 -3.58 14.06 -5.28
N GLY A 35 -2.64 13.51 -4.50
CA GLY A 35 -2.28 14.01 -3.17
C GLY A 35 -3.26 13.63 -2.05
N GLN A 36 -4.29 12.83 -2.33
CA GLN A 36 -5.25 12.32 -1.35
C GLN A 36 -4.94 10.87 -0.99
N ARG A 37 -5.16 10.51 0.28
CA ARG A 37 -5.09 9.12 0.75
C ARG A 37 -6.49 8.52 0.83
N SER A 38 -6.68 7.34 0.24
CA SER A 38 -7.96 6.64 0.26
C SER A 38 -7.83 5.20 0.78
N GLY A 39 -8.86 4.78 1.54
CA GLY A 39 -8.90 3.48 2.21
C GLY A 39 -7.69 3.27 3.12
N GLU A 40 -7.30 4.25 3.93
CA GLU A 40 -6.15 4.08 4.82
C GLU A 40 -6.45 3.05 5.91
N GLU A 41 -5.56 2.07 6.04
CA GLU A 41 -5.57 1.06 7.10
C GLU A 41 -4.25 1.16 7.87
N ARG A 42 -4.32 1.11 9.21
CA ARG A 42 -3.15 1.24 10.09
C ARG A 42 -2.93 -0.02 10.91
N PHE A 43 -1.67 -0.41 11.02
CA PHE A 43 -1.26 -1.65 11.67
C PHE A 43 -0.12 -1.38 12.65
N ASN A 44 -0.13 -2.06 13.80
CA ASN A 44 0.96 -2.01 14.78
C ASN A 44 2.08 -3.01 14.49
N GLN A 45 1.87 -3.91 13.53
CA GLN A 45 2.80 -4.97 13.15
C GLN A 45 3.07 -4.90 11.66
N GLU A 46 4.34 -4.93 11.30
CA GLU A 46 4.80 -4.93 9.91
C GLU A 46 4.19 -6.10 9.12
N GLU A 47 4.18 -7.29 9.70
CA GLU A 47 3.67 -8.49 9.03
C GLU A 47 2.18 -8.36 8.66
N ALA A 48 1.38 -7.73 9.52
CA ALA A 48 -0.03 -7.48 9.25
C ALA A 48 -0.20 -6.46 8.11
N ALA A 49 0.60 -5.38 8.12
CA ALA A 49 0.61 -4.38 7.06
C ALA A 49 1.01 -4.97 5.70
N CYS A 50 2.08 -5.77 5.68
CA CYS A 50 2.55 -6.46 4.48
C CYS A 50 1.50 -7.42 3.91
N LYS A 51 0.78 -8.16 4.78
CA LYS A 51 -0.32 -9.05 4.35
C LYS A 51 -1.47 -8.24 3.73
N ALA A 52 -1.91 -7.17 4.38
CA ALA A 52 -2.98 -6.31 3.87
C ALA A 52 -2.58 -5.64 2.54
N PHE A 53 -1.37 -5.12 2.47
CA PHE A 53 -0.80 -4.50 1.28
C PHE A 53 -0.77 -5.47 0.10
N LEU A 54 -0.22 -6.67 0.27
CA LEU A 54 -0.16 -7.68 -0.79
C LEU A 54 -1.55 -8.14 -1.23
N GLN A 55 -2.48 -8.35 -0.29
CA GLN A 55 -3.86 -8.72 -0.63
C GLN A 55 -4.55 -7.63 -1.48
N ARG A 56 -4.39 -6.37 -1.10
CA ARG A 56 -4.98 -5.24 -1.83
C ARG A 56 -4.33 -5.03 -3.19
N LEU A 57 -3.01 -5.13 -3.27
CA LEU A 57 -2.28 -5.04 -4.54
C LEU A 57 -2.73 -6.12 -5.52
N ARG A 58 -2.90 -7.36 -5.05
CA ARG A 58 -3.43 -8.47 -5.88
C ARG A 58 -4.84 -8.18 -6.36
N LYS A 59 -5.72 -7.69 -5.48
CA LYS A 59 -7.09 -7.31 -5.83
C LYS A 59 -7.13 -6.21 -6.89
N MET A 60 -6.30 -5.17 -6.76
CA MET A 60 -6.21 -4.08 -7.73
C MET A 60 -5.72 -4.55 -9.11
N LEU A 61 -4.79 -5.50 -9.12
CA LEU A 61 -4.20 -6.05 -10.35
C LEU A 61 -5.00 -7.24 -10.94
N GLY A 62 -6.13 -7.61 -10.33
CA GLY A 62 -6.92 -8.77 -10.77
C GLY A 62 -6.20 -10.12 -10.62
N LEU A 63 -5.19 -10.20 -9.75
CA LEU A 63 -4.43 -11.42 -9.50
C LEU A 63 -5.20 -12.32 -8.52
N LYS A 64 -5.59 -13.51 -8.98
CA LYS A 64 -6.20 -14.55 -8.14
C LYS A 64 -5.18 -15.17 -7.17
#